data_AF-I0H5S8-F1
#
_entry.id   AF-I0H5S8-F1
#
_cell.length_a   1.000
_cell.length_b   1.000
_cell.length_c   1.000
_cell.angle_alpha   90.00
_cell.angle_beta   90.00
_cell.angle_gamma   90.00
#
_symmetry.space_group_name_H-M   'P 1'
#
loop_
_entity.id
_entity.type
_entity.pdbx_description
1 polymer ?
#
loop_
_entity_poly.entity_id
_entity_poly.type
_entity_poly.pdbx_seq_one_letter_code
_entity_poly.pdbx_strand_id
1 'polypeptide(L)'
;MDDALTVLRQEFEAAEGSFLLRLRGADLVWDRAAFSRLEQAMRKACKQYEGHDGLPRWMAEGFYYASHFVAEWTSHPNFPRPEPVQYYEDCLERLRDLADWFFYGWHAYQEPHVWQDL
;
A
#
# COMPACT_ATOMS: atom_id res chain seq x y z
N MET A 1 10.06 14.43 5.61
CA MET A 1 8.70 14.34 6.20
C MET A 1 7.68 14.60 5.10
N ASP A 2 7.78 15.72 4.38
CA ASP A 2 6.99 16.00 3.16
C ASP A 2 7.18 15.00 2.02
N ASP A 3 8.36 14.38 1.95
CA ASP A 3 8.71 13.41 0.90
C ASP A 3 7.80 12.17 0.92
N ALA A 4 7.47 11.61 2.10
CA ALA A 4 6.63 10.42 2.19
C ALA A 4 5.17 10.69 1.78
N LEU A 5 4.61 11.84 2.18
CA LEU A 5 3.26 12.23 1.78
C LEU A 5 3.19 12.61 0.30
N THR A 6 4.29 13.14 -0.26
CA THR A 6 4.41 13.42 -1.70
C THR A 6 4.43 12.12 -2.49
N VAL A 7 5.25 11.13 -2.08
CA VAL A 7 5.25 9.79 -2.68
C VAL A 7 3.87 9.15 -2.57
N LEU A 8 3.26 9.18 -1.38
CA LEU A 8 1.93 8.57 -1.18
C LEU A 8 0.87 9.20 -2.09
N ARG A 9 0.90 10.52 -2.25
CA ARG A 9 0.00 11.22 -3.17
C ARG A 9 0.23 10.79 -4.61
N GLN A 10 1.48 10.74 -5.07
CA GLN A 10 1.83 10.29 -6.41
C GLN A 10 1.37 8.85 -6.67
N GLU A 11 1.53 7.96 -5.68
CA GLU A 11 1.07 6.58 -5.77
C GLU A 11 -0.46 6.51 -5.89
N PHE A 12 -1.20 7.19 -5.02
CA PHE A 12 -2.68 7.19 -5.01
C PHE A 12 -3.30 7.87 -6.23
N GLU A 13 -2.66 8.90 -6.78
CA GLU A 13 -3.07 9.55 -8.03
C GLU A 13 -2.70 8.73 -9.28
N ALA A 14 -2.05 7.56 -9.08
CA ALA A 14 -1.52 6.73 -10.15
C ALA A 14 -0.65 7.52 -11.14
N ALA A 15 0.22 8.38 -10.61
CA ALA A 15 1.16 9.17 -11.39
C ALA A 15 2.18 8.28 -12.13
N GLU A 16 2.90 8.87 -13.08
CA GLU A 16 3.94 8.16 -13.82
C GLU A 16 4.98 7.55 -12.88
N GLY A 17 5.26 6.25 -13.04
CA GLY A 17 6.19 5.50 -12.18
C GLY A 17 5.60 4.94 -10.89
N SER A 18 4.32 5.18 -10.61
CA SER A 18 3.61 4.59 -9.45
C SER A 18 3.32 3.10 -9.64
N PHE A 19 3.18 2.39 -8.53
CA PHE A 19 2.76 1.00 -8.50
C PHE A 19 1.35 0.83 -9.09
N LEU A 20 0.39 1.65 -8.66
CA LEU A 20 -1.01 1.55 -9.10
C LEU A 20 -1.17 1.77 -10.60
N LEU A 21 -0.38 2.68 -11.20
CA LEU A 21 -0.40 2.87 -12.65
C LEU A 21 0.13 1.64 -13.39
N ARG A 22 1.26 1.07 -12.96
CA ARG A 22 1.86 -0.12 -13.57
C ARG A 22 0.96 -1.34 -13.46
N LEU A 23 0.25 -1.46 -12.35
CA LEU A 23 -0.64 -2.59 -12.07
C LEU A 23 -1.88 -2.62 -12.96
N ARG A 24 -2.47 -1.46 -13.26
CA ARG A 24 -3.69 -1.33 -14.10
C ARG A 24 -3.43 -0.93 -15.55
N GLY A 25 -2.16 -0.71 -15.91
CA GLY A 25 -1.73 -0.39 -17.25
C GLY A 25 -1.85 -1.58 -18.21
N ALA A 26 -1.53 -1.34 -19.48
CA ALA A 26 -1.62 -2.36 -20.53
C ALA A 26 -0.77 -3.61 -20.26
N ASP A 27 0.32 -3.47 -19.50
CA ASP A 27 1.31 -4.52 -19.27
C ASP A 27 1.08 -5.32 -17.97
N LEU A 28 0.10 -4.93 -17.13
CA LEU A 28 -0.24 -5.60 -15.85
C LEU A 28 0.98 -5.94 -14.99
N VAL A 29 1.87 -4.96 -14.79
CA VAL A 29 3.19 -5.21 -14.18
C VAL A 29 3.11 -5.08 -12.67
N TRP A 30 3.47 -6.16 -11.97
CA TRP A 30 3.80 -6.11 -10.55
C TRP A 30 5.24 -5.60 -10.35
N ASP A 31 5.39 -4.29 -10.23
CA ASP A 31 6.69 -3.67 -9.95
C ASP A 31 7.00 -3.72 -8.44
N ARG A 32 7.90 -4.64 -8.05
CA ARG A 32 8.33 -4.81 -6.66
C ARG A 32 8.89 -3.53 -6.05
N ALA A 33 9.72 -2.79 -6.78
CA ALA A 33 10.34 -1.58 -6.27
C ALA A 33 9.31 -0.46 -6.07
N ALA A 34 8.33 -0.36 -6.96
CA ALA A 34 7.21 0.57 -6.79
C ALA A 34 6.32 0.17 -5.60
N PHE A 35 6.03 -1.12 -5.45
CA PHE A 35 5.29 -1.63 -4.29
C PHE A 35 6.00 -1.28 -2.97
N SER A 36 7.30 -1.55 -2.85
CA SER A 36 8.04 -1.23 -1.62
C SER A 36 8.03 0.27 -1.31
N ARG A 37 8.05 1.15 -2.32
CA ARG A 37 7.91 2.61 -2.10
C ARG A 37 6.53 2.98 -1.56
N LEU A 38 5.47 2.44 -2.15
CA LEU A 38 4.09 2.64 -1.69
C LEU A 38 3.93 2.15 -0.24
N GLU A 39 4.35 0.91 0.05
CA GLU A 39 4.27 0.30 1.38
C GLU A 39 4.98 1.16 2.44
N GLN A 40 6.21 1.58 2.14
CA GLN A 40 6.99 2.40 3.08
C GLN A 40 6.35 3.78 3.30
N ALA A 41 5.77 4.37 2.26
CA ALA A 41 5.06 5.65 2.36
C ALA A 41 3.78 5.51 3.20
N MET A 42 3.00 4.45 2.97
CA MET A 42 1.81 4.10 3.78
C MET A 42 2.19 3.90 5.24
N ARG A 43 3.22 3.09 5.53
CA ARG A 43 3.71 2.85 6.90
C ARG A 43 4.15 4.12 7.62
N LYS A 44 4.84 5.04 6.92
CA LYS A 44 5.20 6.34 7.48
C LYS A 44 3.98 7.19 7.79
N ALA A 45 2.96 7.17 6.93
CA ALA A 45 1.71 7.87 7.17
C ALA A 45 0.95 7.28 8.36
N CYS A 46 0.89 5.95 8.52
CA CYS A 46 0.24 5.35 9.70
C CYS A 46 0.92 5.80 11.00
N LYS A 47 2.25 5.77 11.07
CA LYS A 47 3.00 6.29 12.23
C LYS A 47 2.74 7.77 12.52
N GLN A 48 2.58 8.58 11.46
CA GLN A 48 2.36 10.01 11.60
C GLN A 48 0.95 10.35 12.09
N TYR A 49 -0.05 9.56 11.71
CA TYR A 49 -1.46 9.77 12.04
C TYR A 49 -1.95 8.85 13.16
N GLU A 50 -1.07 8.10 13.79
CA GLU A 50 -1.40 7.25 14.93
C GLU A 50 -1.99 8.10 16.06
N GLY A 51 -3.18 7.71 16.54
CA GLY A 51 -3.92 8.45 17.56
C GLY A 51 -4.50 9.81 17.13
N HIS A 52 -4.46 10.18 15.85
CA HIS A 52 -5.13 11.39 15.36
C HIS A 52 -6.65 11.19 15.21
N ASP A 53 -7.45 12.15 15.69
CA ASP A 53 -8.92 12.12 15.56
C ASP A 53 -9.44 12.38 14.14
N GLY A 54 -8.58 12.90 13.26
CA GLY A 54 -8.96 13.34 11.92
C GLY A 54 -7.99 12.86 10.85
N LEU A 55 -8.53 12.20 9.83
CA LEU A 55 -7.78 11.73 8.67
C LEU A 55 -8.07 12.62 7.45
N PRO A 56 -7.03 13.08 6.71
CA PRO A 56 -7.24 13.77 5.46
C PRO A 56 -8.00 12.87 4.48
N ARG A 57 -9.11 13.37 3.92
CA ARG A 57 -9.98 12.61 3.02
C ARG A 57 -9.23 11.89 1.90
N TRP A 58 -8.32 12.60 1.24
CA TRP A 58 -7.54 12.03 0.12
C TRP A 58 -6.67 10.83 0.55
N MET A 59 -6.17 10.83 1.80
CA MET A 59 -5.44 9.69 2.33
C MET A 59 -6.39 8.55 2.64
N ALA A 60 -7.50 8.83 3.33
CA ALA A 60 -8.50 7.81 3.65
C ALA A 60 -9.02 7.10 2.39
N GLU A 61 -9.37 7.86 1.35
CA GLU A 61 -9.76 7.30 0.05
C GLU A 61 -8.64 6.47 -0.58
N GLY A 62 -7.39 6.95 -0.54
CA GLY A 62 -6.25 6.25 -1.12
C GLY A 62 -5.87 4.95 -0.40
N PHE A 63 -5.87 4.95 0.93
CA PHE A 63 -5.64 3.74 1.75
C PHE A 63 -6.73 2.69 1.49
N TYR A 64 -8.00 3.11 1.48
CA TYR A 64 -9.12 2.24 1.16
C TYR A 64 -9.00 1.68 -0.27
N TYR A 65 -8.73 2.54 -1.24
CA TYR A 65 -8.61 2.15 -2.64
C TYR A 65 -7.45 1.17 -2.84
N ALA A 66 -6.25 1.47 -2.33
CA ALA A 66 -5.08 0.61 -2.53
C ALA A 66 -5.28 -0.80 -1.94
N SER A 67 -5.85 -0.91 -0.73
CA SER A 67 -6.06 -2.23 -0.10
C SER A 67 -7.11 -3.08 -0.80
N HIS A 68 -8.17 -2.47 -1.34
CA HIS A 68 -9.24 -3.20 -2.03
C HIS A 68 -8.91 -3.45 -3.51
N PHE A 69 -8.52 -2.38 -4.23
CA PHE A 69 -8.28 -2.43 -5.67
C PHE A 69 -7.19 -3.44 -6.02
N VAL A 70 -6.05 -3.44 -5.31
CA VAL A 70 -4.92 -4.32 -5.65
C VAL A 70 -5.35 -5.78 -5.49
N ALA A 71 -6.03 -6.14 -4.40
CA ALA A 71 -6.51 -7.50 -4.16
C ALA A 71 -7.55 -7.93 -5.20
N GLU A 72 -8.55 -7.09 -5.49
CA GLU A 72 -9.60 -7.41 -6.46
C GLU A 72 -9.05 -7.51 -7.89
N TRP A 73 -8.27 -6.51 -8.32
CA TRP A 73 -7.75 -6.41 -9.67
C TRP A 73 -6.83 -7.58 -10.03
N THR A 74 -6.02 -8.04 -9.07
CA THR A 74 -5.04 -9.11 -9.29
C THR A 74 -5.58 -10.51 -9.00
N SER A 75 -6.84 -10.63 -8.57
CA SER A 75 -7.48 -11.91 -8.24
C SER A 75 -7.79 -12.79 -9.46
N HIS A 76 -7.90 -12.22 -10.66
CA HIS A 76 -8.30 -13.00 -11.84
C HIS A 76 -7.21 -14.02 -12.23
N PRO A 77 -7.58 -15.21 -12.76
CA PRO A 77 -6.60 -16.28 -13.04
C PRO A 77 -5.46 -15.85 -13.99
N ASN A 78 -5.76 -14.97 -14.95
CA ASN A 78 -4.81 -14.53 -15.97
C ASN A 78 -3.84 -13.42 -15.53
N PHE A 79 -3.87 -12.98 -14.26
CA PHE A 79 -2.96 -11.92 -13.80
C PHE A 79 -1.55 -12.52 -13.63
N PRO A 80 -0.49 -11.90 -14.19
CA PRO A 80 0.87 -12.41 -14.07
C PRO A 80 1.43 -12.12 -12.65
N ARG A 81 1.03 -12.96 -11.68
CA ARG A 81 1.44 -12.82 -10.29
C ARG A 81 2.96 -12.94 -10.14
N PRO A 82 3.58 -12.15 -9.25
CA PRO A 82 5.00 -12.29 -8.97
C PRO A 82 5.27 -13.60 -8.23
N GLU A 83 6.39 -14.26 -8.56
CA GLU A 83 6.88 -15.43 -7.82
C GLU A 83 7.86 -15.00 -6.72
N PRO A 84 7.88 -15.65 -5.53
CA PRO A 84 6.98 -16.74 -5.14
C PRO A 84 5.56 -16.24 -4.82
N VAL A 85 4.54 -17.09 -4.98
CA VAL A 85 3.14 -16.75 -4.63
C VAL A 85 2.98 -16.17 -3.21
N GLN A 86 3.76 -16.68 -2.25
CA GLN A 86 3.73 -16.16 -0.88
C GLN A 86 4.05 -14.66 -0.81
N TYR A 87 4.99 -14.17 -1.62
CA TYR A 87 5.32 -12.75 -1.64
C TYR A 87 4.11 -11.90 -2.07
N TYR A 88 3.35 -12.36 -3.07
CA TYR A 88 2.13 -11.70 -3.50
C TYR A 88 1.09 -11.66 -2.37
N GLU A 89 0.87 -12.78 -1.68
CA GLU A 89 -0.07 -12.87 -0.56
C GLU A 89 0.33 -11.96 0.60
N ASP A 90 1.62 -11.95 0.97
CA ASP A 90 2.17 -11.10 2.02
C ASP A 90 2.01 -9.61 1.68
N CYS A 91 2.14 -9.24 0.40
CA CYS A 91 1.92 -7.87 -0.06
C CYS A 91 0.45 -7.44 0.09
N LEU A 92 -0.50 -8.31 -0.24
CA LEU A 92 -1.93 -8.01 -0.08
C LEU A 92 -2.30 -7.87 1.39
N GLU A 93 -1.81 -8.77 2.24
CA GLU A 93 -1.98 -8.68 3.68
C GLU A 93 -1.39 -7.38 4.23
N ARG A 94 -0.17 -7.01 3.81
CA ARG A 94 0.46 -5.75 4.22
C ARG A 94 -0.37 -4.52 3.87
N LEU A 95 -0.96 -4.45 2.67
CA LEU A 95 -1.81 -3.32 2.29
C LEU A 95 -3.07 -3.22 3.17
N ARG A 96 -3.68 -4.37 3.51
CA ARG A 96 -4.83 -4.43 4.42
C ARG A 96 -4.45 -3.96 5.82
N ASP A 97 -3.38 -4.52 6.38
CA ASP A 97 -2.94 -4.21 7.75
C ASP A 97 -2.57 -2.74 7.90
N LEU A 98 -1.95 -2.13 6.88
CA LEU A 98 -1.64 -0.70 6.86
C LEU A 98 -2.90 0.17 6.77
N ALA A 99 -3.90 -0.24 5.98
CA ALA A 99 -5.19 0.46 5.93
C ALA A 99 -5.93 0.38 7.27
N ASP A 100 -5.99 -0.80 7.87
CA ASP A 100 -6.59 -0.99 9.20
C ASP A 100 -5.89 -0.13 10.24
N TRP A 101 -4.55 -0.13 10.27
CA TRP A 101 -3.81 0.76 11.16
C TRP A 101 -4.13 2.24 10.93
N PHE A 102 -4.17 2.68 9.68
CA PHE A 102 -4.48 4.08 9.36
C PHE A 102 -5.88 4.49 9.84
N PHE A 103 -6.88 3.61 9.72
CA PHE A 103 -8.25 3.91 10.10
C PHE A 103 -8.54 3.75 11.59
N TYR A 104 -7.96 2.74 12.25
CA TYR A 104 -8.17 2.51 13.68
C TYR A 104 -7.25 3.37 14.55
N GLY A 105 -6.15 3.88 13.98
CA GLY A 105 -5.16 4.66 14.72
C GLY A 105 -4.31 3.83 15.68
N TRP A 106 -4.26 2.50 15.51
CA TRP A 106 -3.37 1.57 16.20
C TRP A 106 -3.20 0.28 15.38
N HIS A 107 -2.15 -0.49 15.64
CA HIS A 107 -1.93 -1.82 15.03
C HIS A 107 -1.73 -2.92 16.07
N ALA A 108 -1.98 -4.17 15.69
CA ALA A 108 -1.85 -5.33 16.58
C ALA A 108 -0.42 -5.90 16.71
N TYR A 109 0.55 -5.37 15.96
CA TYR A 109 1.93 -5.86 16.01
C TYR A 109 2.58 -5.60 17.37
N GLN A 110 3.34 -6.59 17.86
CA GLN A 110 4.08 -6.48 19.11
C GLN A 110 5.36 -5.67 18.92
N GLU A 111 5.58 -4.68 19.77
CA GLU A 111 6.79 -3.86 19.72
C GLU A 111 7.96 -4.49 20.50
N PRO A 112 9.20 -4.45 19.96
CA PRO A 112 9.57 -3.85 18.68
C PRO A 112 9.20 -4.73 17.48
N HIS A 113 8.40 -4.20 16.54
CA HIS A 113 8.06 -4.93 15.33
C HIS A 113 9.06 -4.66 14.20
N VAL A 114 9.65 -5.72 13.64
CA VAL A 114 10.52 -5.63 12.47
C VAL A 114 9.70 -5.87 11.21
N TRP A 115 9.45 -4.79 10.49
CA TRP A 115 8.82 -4.85 9.17
C TRP A 115 9.80 -5.47 8.17
N GLN A 116 9.54 -6.71 7.75
CA GLN A 116 10.31 -7.35 6.69
C GLN A 116 10.08 -6.59 5.38
N ASP A 117 11.16 -6.38 4.64
CA ASP A 117 11.10 -5.92 3.26
C ASP A 117 10.48 -7.03 2.41
N LEU A 118 9.46 -6.65 1.63
CA LEU A 118 8.78 -7.50 0.68
C LEU A 118 9.30 -7.18 -0.73
#